data_AF-A0A8H7BPZ1-F1
#
_entry.id   AF-A0A8H7BPZ1-F1
#
_cell.length_a   1.000
_cell.length_b   1.000
_cell.length_c   1.000
_cell.angle_alpha   90.00
_cell.angle_beta   90.00
_cell.angle_gamma   90.00
#
_symmetry.space_group_name_H-M   'P 1'
#
loop_
_entity.id
_entity.type
_entity.pdbx_description
1 polymer ?
#
loop_
_entity_poly.entity_id
_entity_poly.type
_entity_poly.pdbx_seq_one_letter_code
_entity_poly.pdbx_strand_id
1 'polypeptide(L)'
;MTDYALLDKLFQTDQARTQFNRDERTPKWVVDSQDPLPFSKQLAFHHDDINGHTSVELEKLADSVLLPVTISVTALVRAPTLQQLQPQLQALLAQTIVPTLIWVACKADEKEQVQQVVSASKDNRIKLLVRDEAWMSLSLHAPTEFVWILDKGVVPGRRYLQRLLKLSHTEEYRHALLGTEAVGVIQNRTVCVRYDRSRSVDVIEHTWLLRRTWLSGVLGAVESSQLSLSRALRDYAGVPSIYLPTEDPGALGETRYENPQSCKVVQENETIDKNTVAFIANGIEDVETLAPLFCRFSRNMTVHVFITYGPLQAMSDFLQHNYSRCDSVRLHNIDIHNQNDSNDNDGASWRLPNEVIRGLTREIAVIRPRLMIHLRQRVSSIVDGINIAGKITKTVTIGLPARDIPHVLWMADLPLEALERK
;
A
#
# COMPACT_ATOMS: atom_id res chain seq x y z
N MET A 1 -0.32 43.80 -6.11
CA MET A 1 1.15 43.73 -6.20
C MET A 1 1.67 43.72 -4.77
N THR A 2 1.92 42.52 -4.24
CA THR A 2 2.41 42.31 -2.87
C THR A 2 3.93 42.40 -2.88
N ASP A 3 4.46 43.23 -2.00
CA ASP A 3 5.86 43.62 -1.91
C ASP A 3 6.68 42.57 -1.12
N TYR A 4 7.38 41.71 -1.86
CA TYR A 4 8.22 40.63 -1.30
C TYR A 4 9.47 41.16 -0.57
N ALA A 5 9.79 42.45 -0.69
CA ALA A 5 10.97 43.04 -0.04
C ALA A 5 10.83 43.17 1.49
N LEU A 6 9.60 43.20 2.02
CA LEU A 6 9.36 43.26 3.46
C LEU A 6 9.54 41.89 4.13
N LEU A 7 9.21 40.81 3.42
CA LEU A 7 9.39 39.44 3.90
C LEU A 7 10.89 39.09 3.99
N ASP A 8 11.68 39.44 2.97
CA ASP A 8 13.12 39.17 2.99
C ASP A 8 13.87 39.92 4.11
N LYS A 9 13.39 41.11 4.52
CA LYS A 9 13.95 41.84 5.67
C LYS A 9 13.63 41.21 7.02
N LEU A 10 12.51 40.50 7.15
CA LEU A 10 12.16 39.82 8.39
C LEU A 10 12.97 38.52 8.59
N PHE A 11 13.42 37.89 7.50
CA PHE A 11 14.19 36.64 7.54
C PHE A 11 15.71 36.83 7.60
N GLN A 12 16.25 38.05 7.47
CA GLN A 12 17.70 38.28 7.56
C GLN A 12 18.26 38.22 8.99
N THR A 13 17.44 38.42 10.03
CA THR A 13 17.92 38.43 11.41
C THR A 13 18.19 37.04 12.01
N ASP A 14 17.67 35.96 11.41
CA ASP A 14 17.83 34.57 11.90
C ASP A 14 18.80 33.70 11.05
N GLN A 15 19.42 34.26 10.02
CA GLN A 15 20.26 33.50 9.08
C GLN A 15 21.62 33.03 9.61
N ALA A 16 21.96 33.30 10.88
CA ALA A 16 23.24 32.89 11.44
C ALA A 16 23.27 31.47 12.05
N ARG A 17 22.16 30.72 12.14
CA ARG A 17 22.16 29.42 12.85
C ARG A 17 21.57 28.20 12.18
N THR A 18 20.96 28.29 11.00
CA THR A 18 20.47 27.08 10.32
C THR A 18 20.34 27.35 8.83
N GLN A 19 21.34 26.92 8.05
CA GLN A 19 21.16 26.74 6.61
C GLN A 19 20.18 25.58 6.42
N PHE A 20 18.90 25.92 6.25
CA PHE A 20 17.86 24.97 5.90
C PHE A 20 17.98 24.61 4.41
N ASN A 21 18.48 23.41 4.12
CA ASN A 21 18.50 22.85 2.77
C ASN A 21 17.07 22.58 2.30
N ARG A 22 16.63 23.28 1.25
CA ARG A 22 15.32 23.09 0.62
C ARG A 22 15.22 21.76 -0.16
N ASP A 23 16.36 21.16 -0.52
CA ASP A 23 16.44 19.98 -1.39
C ASP A 23 16.13 18.64 -0.71
N GLU A 24 15.86 18.64 0.61
CA GLU A 24 15.54 17.42 1.38
C GLU A 24 14.04 17.23 1.64
N ARG A 25 13.18 18.22 1.35
CA ARG A 25 11.78 18.23 1.83
C ARG A 25 10.76 17.58 0.90
N THR A 26 11.20 17.11 -0.25
CA THR A 26 10.39 16.31 -1.14
C THR A 26 11.25 15.12 -1.51
N PRO A 27 10.75 13.87 -1.38
CA PRO A 27 11.52 12.73 -1.84
C PRO A 27 12.02 13.02 -3.26
N LYS A 28 13.31 12.82 -3.57
CA LYS A 28 13.90 13.26 -4.85
C LYS A 28 13.13 12.81 -6.10
N TRP A 29 12.30 11.76 -5.99
CA TRP A 29 11.40 11.29 -7.04
C TRP A 29 10.17 12.20 -7.31
N VAL A 30 9.85 13.16 -6.43
CA VAL A 30 8.68 14.05 -6.54
C VAL A 30 9.03 15.38 -7.22
N VAL A 31 10.25 15.90 -7.05
CA VAL A 31 10.55 17.29 -7.40
C VAL A 31 11.37 17.47 -8.67
N ASP A 32 12.16 16.49 -9.13
CA ASP A 32 12.96 16.72 -10.34
C ASP A 32 13.54 15.46 -11.00
N SER A 33 12.77 14.38 -11.14
CA SER A 33 13.27 13.22 -11.90
C SER A 33 12.74 13.26 -13.34
N GLN A 34 13.56 13.80 -14.25
CA GLN A 34 13.50 13.40 -15.67
C GLN A 34 13.69 11.87 -15.83
N ASP A 35 14.20 11.19 -14.80
CA ASP A 35 14.30 9.75 -14.77
C ASP A 35 12.92 9.10 -14.64
N PRO A 36 12.60 8.12 -15.51
CA PRO A 36 11.37 7.36 -15.39
C PRO A 36 11.34 6.62 -14.04
N LEU A 37 10.16 6.57 -13.41
CA LEU A 37 9.95 5.81 -12.18
C LEU A 37 10.45 4.35 -12.35
N PRO A 38 10.93 3.67 -11.30
CA PRO A 38 11.26 2.25 -11.38
C PRO A 38 10.08 1.42 -11.91
N PHE A 39 10.33 0.39 -12.72
CA PHE A 39 9.28 -0.42 -13.37
C PHE A 39 8.20 -0.91 -12.39
N SER A 40 8.59 -1.44 -11.22
CA SER A 40 7.63 -1.88 -10.20
C SER A 40 6.72 -0.76 -9.68
N LYS A 41 7.22 0.48 -9.60
CA LYS A 41 6.41 1.65 -9.27
C LYS A 41 5.53 2.05 -10.44
N GLN A 42 6.05 2.01 -11.67
CA GLN A 42 5.21 2.27 -12.83
C GLN A 42 4.06 1.26 -12.93
N LEU A 43 4.29 -0.03 -12.64
CA LEU A 43 3.24 -1.05 -12.53
C LEU A 43 2.19 -0.72 -11.46
N ALA A 44 2.58 -0.04 -10.38
CA ALA A 44 1.68 0.37 -9.32
C ALA A 44 0.89 1.65 -9.62
N PHE A 45 1.43 2.55 -10.45
CA PHE A 45 0.80 3.84 -10.76
C PHE A 45 0.15 3.89 -12.16
N HIS A 46 0.54 3.02 -13.09
CA HIS A 46 0.13 3.01 -14.50
C HIS A 46 -0.33 1.62 -14.93
N HIS A 47 -1.26 1.06 -14.16
CA HIS A 47 -1.76 -0.30 -14.33
C HIS A 47 -2.31 -0.65 -15.71
N ASP A 48 -2.78 0.33 -16.48
CA ASP A 48 -3.42 0.12 -17.79
C ASP A 48 -2.46 0.35 -18.97
N ASP A 49 -1.35 1.09 -18.74
CA ASP A 49 -0.39 1.44 -19.79
C ASP A 49 0.83 0.50 -19.81
N ILE A 50 1.07 -0.23 -18.72
CA ILE A 50 2.28 -1.03 -18.55
C ILE A 50 1.94 -2.50 -18.40
N ASN A 51 2.37 -3.25 -19.39
CA ASN A 51 2.30 -4.69 -19.37
C ASN A 51 3.39 -5.24 -18.45
N GLY A 52 2.98 -6.02 -17.43
CA GLY A 52 3.90 -6.80 -16.62
C GLY A 52 4.63 -7.89 -17.40
N HIS A 53 5.42 -8.73 -16.74
CA HIS A 53 6.05 -9.88 -17.36
C HIS A 53 5.19 -11.15 -17.20
N THR A 54 5.10 -11.95 -18.26
CA THR A 54 4.54 -13.32 -18.22
C THR A 54 5.41 -14.25 -17.37
N SER A 55 4.90 -15.43 -17.03
CA SER A 55 5.70 -16.47 -16.34
C SER A 55 7.01 -16.77 -17.09
N VAL A 56 6.98 -16.87 -18.41
CA VAL A 56 8.16 -17.20 -19.23
C VAL A 56 9.18 -16.06 -19.24
N GLU A 57 8.72 -14.81 -19.32
CA GLU A 57 9.59 -13.64 -19.25
C GLU A 57 10.23 -13.49 -17.88
N LEU A 58 9.48 -13.76 -16.79
CA LEU A 58 10.01 -13.76 -15.43
C LEU A 58 11.11 -14.81 -15.22
N GLU A 59 10.95 -16.02 -15.77
CA GLU A 59 12.00 -17.04 -15.70
C GLU A 59 13.27 -16.59 -16.44
N LYS A 60 13.12 -16.05 -17.65
CA LYS A 60 14.27 -15.50 -18.41
C LYS A 60 14.96 -14.39 -17.64
N LEU A 61 14.19 -13.50 -17.01
CA LEU A 61 14.73 -12.40 -16.22
C LEU A 61 15.48 -12.94 -15.00
N ALA A 62 14.89 -13.89 -14.27
CA ALA A 62 15.55 -14.54 -13.13
C ALA A 62 16.83 -15.28 -13.54
N ASP A 63 16.84 -15.95 -14.70
CA ASP A 63 18.00 -16.66 -15.21
C ASP A 63 19.13 -15.76 -15.70
N SER A 64 18.83 -14.52 -16.07
CA SER A 64 19.84 -13.51 -16.39
C SER A 64 20.63 -13.01 -15.17
N VAL A 65 20.12 -13.24 -13.96
CA VAL A 65 20.72 -12.75 -12.72
C VAL A 65 21.64 -13.80 -12.09
N LEU A 66 22.90 -13.42 -11.92
CA LEU A 66 23.84 -14.14 -11.06
C LEU A 66 23.76 -13.57 -9.65
N LEU A 67 23.31 -14.39 -8.71
CA LEU A 67 23.26 -13.99 -7.31
C LEU A 67 24.67 -13.86 -6.71
N PRO A 68 24.92 -12.85 -5.87
CA PRO A 68 26.13 -12.79 -5.06
C PRO A 68 26.40 -14.08 -4.29
N VAL A 69 27.67 -14.46 -4.17
CA VAL A 69 28.11 -15.69 -3.48
C VAL A 69 27.68 -15.68 -2.00
N THR A 70 27.46 -14.51 -1.40
CA THR A 70 27.23 -14.33 0.05
C THR A 70 25.80 -13.91 0.40
N ILE A 71 24.80 -14.18 -0.45
CA ILE A 71 23.41 -13.88 -0.05
C ILE A 71 23.05 -14.65 1.21
N SER A 72 22.55 -13.92 2.21
CA SER A 72 22.09 -14.48 3.46
C SER A 72 20.60 -14.20 3.68
N VAL A 73 19.86 -15.23 4.10
CA VAL A 73 18.42 -15.17 4.33
C VAL A 73 18.08 -15.81 5.67
N THR A 74 17.29 -15.12 6.48
CA THR A 74 16.65 -15.70 7.67
C THR A 74 15.21 -16.00 7.32
N ALA A 75 14.82 -17.27 7.32
CA ALA A 75 13.44 -17.66 7.22
C ALA A 75 12.78 -17.53 8.60
N LEU A 76 11.67 -16.81 8.69
CA LEU A 76 10.85 -16.68 9.90
C LEU A 76 9.54 -17.42 9.68
N VAL A 77 9.37 -18.53 10.38
CA VAL A 77 8.22 -19.42 10.27
C VAL A 77 7.32 -19.23 11.47
N ARG A 78 6.07 -18.89 11.24
CA ARG A 78 5.06 -18.96 12.29
C ARG A 78 4.65 -20.41 12.51
N ALA A 79 4.86 -20.92 13.72
CA ALA A 79 4.56 -22.31 14.04
C ALA A 79 3.08 -22.64 13.74
N PRO A 80 2.82 -23.63 12.88
CA PRO A 80 1.48 -24.16 12.63
C PRO A 80 1.17 -25.29 13.61
N THR A 81 0.19 -26.14 13.26
CA THR A 81 0.02 -27.42 13.96
C THR A 81 1.23 -28.33 13.73
N LEU A 82 1.51 -29.25 14.65
CA LEU A 82 2.66 -30.16 14.55
C LEU A 82 2.72 -30.93 13.23
N GLN A 83 1.56 -31.38 12.73
CA GLN A 83 1.44 -32.10 11.47
C GLN A 83 1.86 -31.26 10.26
N GLN A 84 1.72 -29.94 10.34
CA GLN A 84 2.06 -29.01 9.26
C GLN A 84 3.49 -28.49 9.37
N LEU A 85 4.06 -28.44 10.59
CA LEU A 85 5.39 -27.89 10.82
C LEU A 85 6.49 -28.74 10.15
N GLN A 86 6.40 -30.06 10.26
CA GLN A 86 7.42 -30.94 9.68
C GLN A 86 7.51 -30.82 8.14
N PRO A 87 6.42 -30.90 7.37
CA PRO A 87 6.44 -30.65 5.93
C PRO A 87 6.96 -29.25 5.57
N GLN A 88 6.56 -28.22 6.34
CA GLN A 88 7.02 -26.84 6.12
C GLN A 88 8.54 -26.71 6.31
N LEU A 89 9.10 -27.28 7.39
CA LEU A 89 10.55 -27.29 7.62
C LEU A 89 11.30 -28.09 6.55
N GLN A 90 10.78 -29.26 6.15
CA GLN A 90 11.38 -30.05 5.08
C GLN A 90 11.42 -29.27 3.75
N ALA A 91 10.35 -28.54 3.41
CA ALA A 91 10.31 -27.72 2.20
C ALA A 91 11.28 -26.54 2.22
N LEU A 92 11.51 -25.93 3.39
CA LEU A 92 12.54 -24.89 3.58
C LEU A 92 13.95 -25.45 3.39
N LEU A 93 14.22 -26.63 3.95
CA LEU A 93 15.51 -27.31 3.84
C LEU A 93 15.76 -27.86 2.43
N ALA A 94 14.70 -28.15 1.67
CA ALA A 94 14.75 -28.64 0.29
C ALA A 94 14.77 -27.52 -0.78
N GLN A 95 14.85 -26.25 -0.37
CA GLN A 95 15.00 -25.15 -1.32
C GLN A 95 16.32 -25.24 -2.08
N THR A 96 16.31 -24.84 -3.36
CA THR A 96 17.55 -24.76 -4.17
C THR A 96 18.56 -23.79 -3.56
N ILE A 97 18.08 -22.68 -2.99
CA ILE A 97 18.86 -21.82 -2.10
C ILE A 97 18.31 -22.03 -0.70
N VAL A 98 19.09 -22.64 0.18
CA VAL A 98 18.63 -22.92 1.54
C VAL A 98 18.84 -21.69 2.43
N PRO A 99 17.85 -21.30 3.26
CA PRO A 99 18.04 -20.20 4.22
C PRO A 99 19.25 -20.43 5.12
N THR A 100 19.95 -19.34 5.44
CA THR A 100 21.10 -19.35 6.35
C THR A 100 20.67 -19.69 7.77
N LEU A 101 19.51 -19.15 8.18
CA LEU A 101 18.88 -19.38 9.47
C LEU A 101 17.38 -19.63 9.28
N ILE A 102 16.82 -20.49 10.11
CA ILE A 102 15.38 -20.75 10.15
C ILE A 102 14.92 -20.49 11.59
N TRP A 103 14.10 -19.48 11.79
CA TRP A 103 13.51 -19.13 13.07
C TRP A 103 12.08 -19.61 13.11
N VAL A 104 11.78 -20.50 14.05
CA VAL A 104 10.42 -21.00 14.28
C VAL A 104 9.85 -20.24 15.46
N ALA A 105 8.86 -19.37 15.21
CA ALA A 105 8.18 -18.61 16.24
C ALA A 105 6.94 -19.35 16.73
N CYS A 106 6.87 -19.69 18.01
CA CYS A 106 5.72 -20.34 18.63
C CYS A 106 5.30 -19.64 19.92
N LYS A 107 4.09 -19.94 20.38
CA LYS A 107 3.63 -19.51 21.71
C LYS A 107 4.29 -20.34 22.82
N ALA A 108 4.23 -19.83 24.05
CA ALA A 108 4.82 -20.50 25.22
C ALA A 108 4.21 -21.88 25.50
N ASP A 109 2.90 -22.03 25.30
CA ASP A 109 2.14 -23.27 25.47
C ASP A 109 2.45 -24.32 24.38
N GLU A 110 2.83 -23.88 23.18
CA GLU A 110 3.21 -24.75 22.05
C GLU A 110 4.69 -25.20 22.11
N LYS A 111 5.49 -24.62 23.00
CA LYS A 111 6.97 -24.74 23.02
C LYS A 111 7.46 -26.18 23.02
N GLU A 112 6.97 -27.02 23.92
CA GLU A 112 7.48 -28.39 24.09
C GLU A 112 7.25 -29.23 22.83
N GLN A 113 6.07 -29.10 22.24
CA GLN A 113 5.68 -29.82 21.04
C GLN A 113 6.50 -29.38 19.83
N VAL A 114 6.64 -28.05 19.64
CA VAL A 114 7.45 -27.49 18.55
C VAL A 114 8.94 -27.84 18.74
N GLN A 115 9.44 -27.82 19.97
CA GLN A 115 10.81 -28.21 20.30
C GLN A 115 11.10 -29.67 19.93
N GLN A 116 10.14 -30.59 20.11
CA GLN A 116 10.31 -31.99 19.67
C GLN A 116 10.55 -32.08 18.16
N VAL A 117 9.73 -31.39 17.35
CA VAL A 117 9.86 -31.38 15.89
C VAL A 117 11.17 -30.73 15.44
N VAL A 118 11.52 -29.57 16.04
CA VAL A 118 12.79 -28.87 15.74
C VAL A 118 13.99 -29.75 16.10
N SER A 119 13.98 -30.39 17.28
CA SER A 119 15.09 -31.26 17.72
C SER A 119 15.23 -32.52 16.86
N ALA A 120 14.11 -33.05 16.35
CA ALA A 120 14.12 -34.22 15.46
C ALA A 120 14.79 -33.94 14.10
N SER A 121 14.78 -32.68 13.64
CA SER A 121 15.43 -32.29 12.38
C SER A 121 16.96 -32.41 12.41
N LYS A 122 17.56 -32.31 13.61
CA LYS A 122 19.02 -32.25 13.84
C LYS A 122 19.76 -31.16 13.05
N ASP A 123 19.05 -30.18 12.51
CA ASP A 123 19.64 -29.09 11.73
C ASP A 123 19.93 -27.88 12.62
N ASN A 124 21.21 -27.50 12.71
CA ASN A 124 21.68 -26.42 13.58
C ASN A 124 21.24 -25.01 13.11
N ARG A 125 20.70 -24.88 11.89
CA ARG A 125 20.16 -23.61 11.36
C ARG A 125 18.79 -23.29 11.95
N ILE A 126 18.07 -24.30 12.45
CA ILE A 126 16.72 -24.14 12.98
C ILE A 126 16.80 -23.72 14.45
N LYS A 127 16.22 -22.57 14.76
CA LYS A 127 16.15 -21.99 16.11
C LYS A 127 14.70 -21.80 16.51
N LEU A 128 14.34 -22.30 17.69
CA LEU A 128 13.05 -22.04 18.30
C LEU A 128 13.07 -20.69 19.02
N LEU A 129 12.09 -19.85 18.71
CA LEU A 129 11.86 -18.57 19.37
C LEU A 129 10.46 -18.57 19.99
N VAL A 130 10.39 -18.35 21.29
CA VAL A 130 9.11 -18.32 22.02
C VAL A 130 8.63 -16.87 22.11
N ARG A 131 7.51 -16.57 21.44
CA ARG A 131 6.84 -15.27 21.45
C ARG A 131 5.33 -15.43 21.30
N ASP A 132 4.60 -14.91 22.28
CA ASP A 132 3.13 -15.02 22.31
C ASP A 132 2.44 -14.01 21.38
N GLU A 133 2.92 -12.77 21.36
CA GLU A 133 2.41 -11.67 20.54
C GLU A 133 3.54 -11.03 19.71
N ALA A 134 3.16 -10.28 18.67
CA ALA A 134 4.10 -9.51 17.83
C ALA A 134 5.25 -10.35 17.23
N TRP A 135 5.03 -11.62 16.87
CA TRP A 135 6.08 -12.50 16.32
C TRP A 135 6.80 -11.92 15.10
N MET A 136 6.14 -11.07 14.33
CA MET A 136 6.74 -10.37 13.19
C MET A 136 7.85 -9.40 13.64
N SER A 137 7.81 -8.83 14.85
CA SER A 137 8.90 -7.99 15.41
C SER A 137 10.25 -8.72 15.50
N LEU A 138 10.24 -10.06 15.52
CA LEU A 138 11.46 -10.87 15.45
C LEU A 138 12.24 -10.58 14.16
N SER A 139 11.56 -10.28 13.05
CA SER A 139 12.21 -9.99 11.77
C SER A 139 13.20 -8.82 11.82
N LEU A 140 13.01 -7.82 12.71
CA LEU A 140 13.96 -6.71 12.90
C LEU A 140 15.32 -7.17 13.43
N HIS A 141 15.31 -8.25 14.20
CA HIS A 141 16.48 -8.81 14.87
C HIS A 141 17.21 -9.84 14.02
N ALA A 142 16.67 -10.19 12.83
CA ALA A 142 17.31 -11.11 11.92
C ALA A 142 18.72 -10.59 11.54
N PRO A 143 19.77 -11.43 11.61
CA PRO A 143 21.13 -10.99 11.34
C PRO A 143 21.43 -10.82 9.84
N THR A 144 20.52 -11.28 8.98
CA THR A 144 20.69 -11.30 7.52
C THR A 144 20.11 -10.05 6.86
N GLU A 145 20.49 -9.83 5.60
CA GLU A 145 19.93 -8.74 4.79
C GLU A 145 18.46 -9.01 4.43
N PHE A 146 18.17 -10.24 4.01
CA PHE A 146 16.82 -10.65 3.64
C PHE A 146 16.16 -11.44 4.77
N VAL A 147 14.87 -11.19 4.95
CA VAL A 147 13.98 -11.96 5.83
C VAL A 147 12.90 -12.57 4.97
N TRP A 148 12.74 -13.89 5.07
CA TRP A 148 11.69 -14.62 4.37
C TRP A 148 10.65 -15.08 5.38
N ILE A 149 9.50 -14.41 5.39
CA ILE A 149 8.42 -14.68 6.34
C ILE A 149 7.47 -15.71 5.73
N LEU A 150 7.11 -16.74 6.50
CA LEU A 150 6.15 -17.77 6.11
C LEU A 150 5.04 -17.87 7.17
N ASP A 151 3.79 -17.81 6.71
CA ASP A 151 2.64 -18.02 7.57
C ASP A 151 2.44 -19.51 7.92
N LYS A 152 1.48 -19.77 8.80
CA LYS A 152 1.21 -21.08 9.37
C LYS A 152 0.98 -22.14 8.29
N GLY A 153 1.88 -23.10 8.24
CA GLY A 153 1.75 -24.30 7.45
C GLY A 153 2.24 -24.15 6.02
N VAL A 154 2.48 -22.93 5.54
CA VAL A 154 2.85 -22.64 4.16
C VAL A 154 4.01 -23.52 3.68
N VAL A 155 3.79 -24.32 2.62
CA VAL A 155 4.81 -25.19 2.03
C VAL A 155 5.26 -24.61 0.69
N PRO A 156 6.43 -23.95 0.62
CA PRO A 156 6.93 -23.36 -0.61
C PRO A 156 7.46 -24.42 -1.59
N GLY A 157 7.32 -24.16 -2.88
CA GLY A 157 7.94 -24.95 -3.95
C GLY A 157 9.46 -24.89 -3.91
N ARG A 158 10.14 -25.93 -4.41
CA ARG A 158 11.60 -26.12 -4.24
C ARG A 158 12.49 -24.99 -4.78
N ARG A 159 12.02 -24.22 -5.77
CA ARG A 159 12.78 -23.13 -6.40
C ARG A 159 12.27 -21.75 -6.02
N TYR A 160 11.29 -21.68 -5.11
CA TYR A 160 10.58 -20.45 -4.79
C TYR A 160 11.52 -19.36 -4.26
N LEU A 161 12.32 -19.67 -3.24
CA LEU A 161 13.24 -18.69 -2.66
C LEU A 161 14.28 -18.21 -3.68
N GLN A 162 14.82 -19.14 -4.48
CA GLN A 162 15.79 -18.80 -5.53
C GLN A 162 15.20 -17.81 -6.53
N ARG A 163 13.97 -18.06 -6.98
CA ARG A 163 13.28 -17.18 -7.92
C ARG A 163 13.04 -15.79 -7.34
N LEU A 164 12.52 -15.70 -6.12
CA LEU A 164 12.30 -14.41 -5.46
C LEU A 164 13.59 -13.63 -5.24
N LEU A 165 14.69 -14.32 -4.87
CA LEU A 165 16.00 -13.69 -4.72
C LEU A 165 16.51 -13.16 -6.07
N LYS A 166 16.45 -13.96 -7.13
CA LYS A 166 16.88 -13.53 -8.47
C LYS A 166 16.09 -12.32 -8.94
N LEU A 167 14.76 -12.38 -8.88
CA LEU A 167 13.90 -11.26 -9.28
C LEU A 167 14.13 -10.01 -8.41
N SER A 168 14.35 -10.15 -7.10
CA SER A 168 14.65 -9.00 -6.23
C SER A 168 16.04 -8.37 -6.46
N HIS A 169 16.84 -8.93 -7.36
CA HIS A 169 18.11 -8.37 -7.84
C HIS A 169 18.03 -7.86 -9.29
N THR A 170 16.85 -7.87 -9.90
CA THR A 170 16.59 -7.26 -11.22
C THR A 170 16.28 -5.77 -11.06
N GLU A 171 16.56 -4.96 -12.08
CA GLU A 171 16.22 -3.54 -12.05
C GLU A 171 14.69 -3.32 -11.95
N GLU A 172 13.94 -4.25 -12.52
CA GLU A 172 12.49 -4.23 -12.62
C GLU A 172 11.81 -4.40 -11.26
N TYR A 173 12.33 -5.32 -10.44
CA TYR A 173 11.65 -5.81 -9.23
C TYR A 173 12.43 -5.61 -7.92
N ARG A 174 13.66 -5.08 -7.93
CA ARG A 174 14.48 -4.89 -6.72
C ARG A 174 13.87 -4.04 -5.60
N HIS A 175 12.87 -3.23 -5.94
CA HIS A 175 12.16 -2.34 -5.02
C HIS A 175 10.71 -2.77 -4.75
N ALA A 176 10.36 -4.03 -5.02
CA ALA A 176 9.01 -4.56 -4.82
C ALA A 176 8.98 -5.72 -3.82
N LEU A 177 7.86 -5.83 -3.10
CA LEU A 177 7.50 -7.07 -2.43
C LEU A 177 6.90 -8.03 -3.47
N LEU A 178 7.45 -9.23 -3.56
CA LEU A 178 7.11 -10.20 -4.60
C LEU A 178 6.41 -11.42 -4.00
N GLY A 179 5.40 -11.95 -4.70
CA GLY A 179 4.78 -13.22 -4.33
C GLY A 179 3.87 -13.79 -5.40
N THR A 180 3.47 -15.06 -5.25
CA THR A 180 2.64 -15.79 -6.22
C THR A 180 1.19 -15.93 -5.79
N GLU A 181 0.87 -15.51 -4.56
CA GLU A 181 -0.48 -15.50 -4.02
C GLU A 181 -0.84 -14.05 -3.71
N ALA A 182 -1.90 -13.56 -4.33
CA ALA A 182 -2.32 -12.18 -4.23
C ALA A 182 -3.80 -12.06 -3.92
N VAL A 183 -4.14 -11.06 -3.14
CA VAL A 183 -5.51 -10.68 -2.79
C VAL A 183 -5.74 -9.23 -3.22
N GLY A 184 -6.80 -9.04 -3.99
CA GLY A 184 -7.36 -7.73 -4.33
C GLY A 184 -8.61 -7.44 -3.49
N VAL A 185 -8.92 -6.15 -3.30
CA VAL A 185 -10.21 -5.74 -2.73
C VAL A 185 -11.14 -5.32 -3.86
N ILE A 186 -12.17 -6.12 -4.13
CA ILE A 186 -13.19 -5.81 -5.13
C ILE A 186 -14.51 -5.64 -4.38
N GLN A 187 -15.14 -4.47 -4.49
CA GLN A 187 -16.44 -4.16 -3.85
C GLN A 187 -16.48 -4.48 -2.33
N ASN A 188 -15.42 -4.09 -1.61
CA ASN A 188 -15.27 -4.34 -0.16
C ASN A 188 -15.18 -5.84 0.22
N ARG A 189 -14.89 -6.72 -0.74
CA ARG A 189 -14.57 -8.14 -0.51
C ARG A 189 -13.14 -8.41 -0.90
N THR A 190 -12.42 -9.14 -0.05
CA THR A 190 -11.10 -9.66 -0.36
C THR A 190 -11.25 -10.88 -1.26
N VAL A 191 -10.67 -10.81 -2.46
CA VAL A 191 -10.71 -11.87 -3.45
C VAL A 191 -9.30 -12.23 -3.89
N CYS A 192 -9.02 -13.52 -4.02
CA CYS A 192 -7.76 -13.95 -4.59
C CYS A 192 -7.72 -13.58 -6.07
N VAL A 193 -6.64 -12.96 -6.50
CA VAL A 193 -6.44 -12.52 -7.88
C VAL A 193 -5.31 -13.29 -8.50
N ARG A 194 -5.50 -13.73 -9.74
CA ARG A 194 -4.48 -14.37 -10.56
C ARG A 194 -4.47 -13.69 -11.91
N TYR A 195 -3.27 -13.37 -12.37
CA TYR A 195 -3.03 -12.71 -13.65
C TYR A 195 -2.10 -13.59 -14.48
N ASP A 196 -2.16 -13.44 -15.79
CA ASP A 196 -1.21 -14.05 -16.72
C ASP A 196 0.14 -13.31 -16.75
N ARG A 197 0.14 -12.05 -16.31
CA ARG A 197 1.30 -11.17 -16.23
C ARG A 197 1.51 -10.62 -14.82
N SER A 198 2.73 -10.22 -14.50
CA SER A 198 3.04 -9.63 -13.20
C SER A 198 2.25 -8.34 -13.00
N ARG A 199 1.59 -8.16 -11.87
CA ARG A 199 0.77 -6.97 -11.64
C ARG A 199 0.91 -6.46 -10.22
N SER A 200 0.82 -5.15 -10.05
CA SER A 200 0.70 -4.58 -8.71
C SER A 200 -0.64 -4.99 -8.10
N VAL A 201 -0.60 -5.38 -6.84
CA VAL A 201 -1.73 -5.91 -6.06
C VAL A 201 -1.73 -5.28 -4.67
N ASP A 202 -2.87 -5.35 -3.98
CA ASP A 202 -2.97 -4.77 -2.64
C ASP A 202 -2.25 -5.59 -1.59
N VAL A 203 -2.37 -6.91 -1.68
CA VAL A 203 -1.85 -7.83 -0.67
C VAL A 203 -1.21 -9.03 -1.37
N ILE A 204 0.04 -9.32 -1.02
CA ILE A 204 0.63 -10.65 -1.20
C ILE A 204 0.35 -11.45 0.07
N GLU A 205 -0.02 -12.72 -0.06
CA GLU A 205 -0.34 -13.60 1.06
C GLU A 205 0.65 -14.76 1.19
N HIS A 206 0.53 -15.47 2.33
CA HIS A 206 1.24 -16.69 2.73
C HIS A 206 2.73 -16.53 2.98
N THR A 207 3.46 -15.84 2.10
CA THR A 207 4.90 -15.75 2.17
C THR A 207 5.45 -14.45 1.60
N TRP A 208 6.46 -13.90 2.28
CA TRP A 208 7.03 -12.59 1.96
C TRP A 208 8.54 -12.62 2.05
N LEU A 209 9.24 -12.38 0.94
CA LEU A 209 10.67 -12.09 0.96
C LEU A 209 10.88 -10.58 1.03
N LEU A 210 11.57 -10.11 2.06
CA LEU A 210 11.70 -8.71 2.40
C LEU A 210 13.15 -8.35 2.65
N ARG A 211 13.55 -7.13 2.30
CA ARG A 211 14.78 -6.55 2.85
C ARG A 211 14.52 -6.13 4.28
N ARG A 212 15.42 -6.49 5.20
CA ARG A 212 15.29 -6.15 6.62
C ARG A 212 15.19 -4.65 6.85
N THR A 213 15.86 -3.86 6.01
CA THR A 213 15.82 -2.39 6.05
C THR A 213 14.45 -1.80 5.73
N TRP A 214 13.54 -2.54 5.09
CA TRP A 214 12.17 -2.06 4.85
C TRP A 214 11.29 -2.11 6.09
N LEU A 215 11.69 -2.87 7.10
CA LEU A 215 10.85 -3.14 8.27
C LEU A 215 10.91 -2.01 9.31
N SER A 216 11.95 -1.17 9.27
CA SER A 216 12.06 0.00 10.15
C SER A 216 10.97 1.02 9.81
N GLY A 217 10.02 1.21 10.73
CA GLY A 217 8.87 2.10 10.56
C GLY A 217 7.60 1.42 10.06
N VAL A 218 7.69 0.20 9.52
CA VAL A 218 6.53 -0.57 9.02
C VAL A 218 5.87 -1.38 10.14
N LEU A 219 6.66 -2.05 10.98
CA LEU A 219 6.10 -3.00 11.95
C LEU A 219 5.23 -2.35 13.02
N GLY A 220 5.58 -1.14 13.46
CA GLY A 220 4.73 -0.37 14.38
C GLY A 220 3.33 -0.12 13.79
N ALA A 221 3.25 0.15 12.49
CA ALA A 221 1.97 0.28 11.80
C ALA A 221 1.24 -1.07 11.70
N VAL A 222 1.92 -2.15 11.30
CA VAL A 222 1.31 -3.50 11.20
C VAL A 222 0.70 -3.95 12.53
N GLU A 223 1.38 -3.70 13.65
CA GLU A 223 0.94 -4.11 14.99
C GLU A 223 -0.21 -3.25 15.53
N SER A 224 -0.27 -1.96 15.18
CA SER A 224 -1.28 -1.02 15.69
C SER A 224 -2.56 -0.93 14.83
N SER A 225 -2.45 -1.11 13.52
CA SER A 225 -3.51 -0.72 12.57
C SER A 225 -4.25 -1.88 11.91
N GLN A 226 -3.94 -3.13 12.28
CA GLN A 226 -4.43 -4.34 11.60
C GLN A 226 -4.17 -4.36 10.08
N LEU A 227 -3.31 -3.46 9.57
CA LEU A 227 -2.94 -3.42 8.16
C LEU A 227 -2.11 -4.64 7.80
N SER A 228 -2.37 -5.22 6.63
CA SER A 228 -1.51 -6.27 6.10
C SER A 228 -0.10 -5.73 5.86
N LEU A 229 0.90 -6.60 5.99
CA LEU A 229 2.31 -6.24 5.78
C LEU A 229 2.55 -5.60 4.41
N SER A 230 1.87 -6.10 3.37
CA SER A 230 1.92 -5.54 2.02
C SER A 230 1.49 -4.07 1.97
N ARG A 231 0.37 -3.73 2.61
CA ARG A 231 -0.13 -2.35 2.65
C ARG A 231 0.80 -1.47 3.47
N ALA A 232 1.27 -1.94 4.61
CA ALA A 232 2.19 -1.17 5.44
C ALA A 232 3.53 -0.90 4.71
N LEU A 233 4.06 -1.88 3.96
CA LEU A 233 5.25 -1.68 3.12
C LEU A 233 5.03 -0.64 2.02
N ARG A 234 3.87 -0.68 1.36
CA ARG A 234 3.51 0.31 0.34
C ARG A 234 3.38 1.70 0.96
N ASP A 235 2.65 1.81 2.07
CA ASP A 235 2.23 3.08 2.65
C ASP A 235 3.37 3.78 3.43
N TYR A 236 4.26 3.01 4.06
CA TYR A 236 5.34 3.55 4.92
C TYR A 236 6.74 3.42 4.31
N ALA A 237 6.97 2.45 3.41
CA ALA A 237 8.26 2.24 2.76
C ALA A 237 8.24 2.50 1.25
N GLY A 238 7.08 2.82 0.66
CA GLY A 238 6.95 3.04 -0.78
C GLY A 238 7.29 1.81 -1.62
N VAL A 239 7.14 0.62 -1.04
CA VAL A 239 7.47 -0.68 -1.65
C VAL A 239 6.17 -1.30 -2.17
N PRO A 240 5.92 -1.31 -3.49
CA PRO A 240 4.72 -1.92 -4.05
C PRO A 240 4.75 -3.45 -3.92
N SER A 241 3.57 -4.04 -3.78
CA SER A 241 3.35 -5.48 -3.83
C SER A 241 3.07 -5.92 -5.26
N ILE A 242 3.85 -6.86 -5.78
CA ILE A 242 3.74 -7.36 -7.15
C ILE A 242 3.47 -8.86 -7.15
N TYR A 243 2.35 -9.24 -7.78
CA TYR A 243 2.02 -10.61 -8.09
C TYR A 243 2.93 -11.15 -9.20
N LEU A 244 3.42 -12.37 -9.03
CA LEU A 244 4.25 -13.09 -9.98
C LEU A 244 3.49 -14.30 -10.55
N PRO A 245 3.09 -14.30 -11.84
CA PRO A 245 2.52 -15.47 -12.47
C PRO A 245 3.54 -16.61 -12.52
N THR A 246 3.04 -17.85 -12.40
CA THR A 246 3.87 -19.04 -12.52
C THR A 246 3.08 -20.22 -13.04
N GLU A 247 3.65 -20.91 -14.03
CA GLU A 247 3.16 -22.21 -14.48
C GLU A 247 3.93 -23.37 -13.82
N ASP A 248 5.11 -23.09 -13.24
CA ASP A 248 5.90 -24.08 -12.52
C ASP A 248 5.40 -24.25 -11.07
N PRO A 249 4.91 -25.45 -10.69
CA PRO A 249 4.55 -25.75 -9.31
C PRO A 249 5.72 -25.64 -8.34
N GLY A 250 6.94 -25.88 -8.81
CA GLY A 250 8.17 -25.73 -8.03
C GLY A 250 8.50 -24.28 -7.67
N ALA A 251 7.84 -23.31 -8.30
CA ALA A 251 8.02 -21.88 -8.09
C ALA A 251 6.77 -21.22 -7.46
N LEU A 252 5.86 -22.00 -6.87
CA LEU A 252 4.74 -21.49 -6.07
C LEU A 252 5.15 -21.24 -4.61
N GLY A 253 4.57 -20.20 -4.01
CA GLY A 253 4.76 -19.88 -2.58
C GLY A 253 4.03 -20.82 -1.63
N GLU A 254 2.96 -21.49 -2.09
CA GLU A 254 2.25 -22.55 -1.37
C GLU A 254 1.85 -23.66 -2.35
N THR A 255 2.31 -24.88 -2.11
CA THR A 255 2.06 -26.03 -2.99
C THR A 255 0.90 -26.92 -2.54
N ARG A 256 0.36 -26.73 -1.33
CA ARG A 256 -0.68 -27.62 -0.79
C ARG A 256 -2.11 -27.28 -1.22
N TYR A 257 -2.34 -26.20 -1.95
CA TYR A 257 -3.66 -25.86 -2.46
C TYR A 257 -4.07 -26.81 -3.62
N GLU A 258 -4.48 -28.03 -3.27
CA GLU A 258 -5.18 -28.93 -4.19
C GLU A 258 -6.68 -28.57 -4.33
N ASN A 259 -7.19 -27.65 -3.50
CA ASN A 259 -8.59 -27.25 -3.53
C ASN A 259 -8.74 -25.73 -3.76
N PRO A 260 -9.12 -25.28 -4.97
CA PRO A 260 -9.24 -23.86 -5.31
C PRO A 260 -10.40 -23.15 -4.59
N GLN A 261 -11.17 -23.82 -3.74
CA GLN A 261 -12.36 -23.23 -3.10
C GLN A 261 -12.10 -22.18 -2.02
N SER A 262 -10.89 -22.07 -1.45
CA SER A 262 -10.57 -20.93 -0.56
C SER A 262 -10.31 -19.64 -1.34
N CYS A 263 -10.12 -19.74 -2.65
CA CYS A 263 -9.88 -18.64 -3.57
C CYS A 263 -10.89 -18.73 -4.71
N LYS A 264 -12.09 -18.17 -4.53
CA LYS A 264 -12.97 -17.92 -5.68
C LYS A 264 -12.25 -16.93 -6.60
N VAL A 265 -11.63 -17.49 -7.64
CA VAL A 265 -10.98 -16.74 -8.72
C VAL A 265 -12.04 -15.82 -9.31
N VAL A 266 -11.94 -14.53 -9.03
CA VAL A 266 -12.66 -13.53 -9.83
C VAL A 266 -11.84 -13.41 -11.12
N GLN A 267 -12.33 -14.04 -12.19
CA GLN A 267 -11.87 -13.69 -13.53
C GLN A 267 -12.17 -12.20 -13.73
N GLU A 268 -11.19 -11.43 -14.20
CA GLU A 268 -11.28 -10.00 -14.53
C GLU A 268 -12.30 -9.73 -15.65
N ASN A 269 -13.58 -9.95 -15.37
CA ASN A 269 -14.69 -9.47 -16.16
C ASN A 269 -15.53 -8.44 -15.38
N GLU A 270 -15.14 -8.07 -14.15
CA GLU A 270 -15.75 -6.92 -13.48
C GLU A 270 -15.14 -5.65 -14.04
N THR A 271 -15.88 -5.04 -14.97
CA THR A 271 -15.65 -3.69 -15.47
C THR A 271 -15.57 -2.73 -14.28
N ILE A 272 -14.37 -2.21 -14.00
CA ILE A 272 -14.19 -1.03 -13.15
C ILE A 272 -15.18 0.02 -13.67
N ASP A 273 -16.09 0.47 -12.80
CA ASP A 273 -17.11 1.45 -13.18
C ASP A 273 -16.40 2.75 -13.60
N LYS A 274 -16.35 2.96 -14.92
CA LYS A 274 -15.68 4.10 -15.55
C LYS A 274 -16.34 5.43 -15.17
N ASN A 275 -17.45 5.44 -14.44
CA ASN A 275 -18.16 6.64 -14.04
C ASN A 275 -18.04 6.90 -12.53
N THR A 276 -16.80 6.90 -12.01
CA THR A 276 -16.52 7.15 -10.59
C THR A 276 -15.99 8.57 -10.35
N VAL A 277 -16.59 9.29 -9.39
CA VAL A 277 -16.20 10.65 -8.97
C VAL A 277 -15.90 10.68 -7.48
N ALA A 278 -14.82 11.35 -7.11
CA ALA A 278 -14.43 11.58 -5.73
C ALA A 278 -14.70 13.03 -5.30
N PHE A 279 -15.26 13.20 -4.11
CA PHE A 279 -15.38 14.47 -3.42
C PHE A 279 -14.49 14.46 -2.20
N ILE A 280 -13.85 15.58 -1.87
CA ILE A 280 -12.97 15.69 -0.71
C ILE A 280 -13.47 16.85 0.14
N ALA A 281 -13.83 16.52 1.38
CA ALA A 281 -14.41 17.43 2.34
C ALA A 281 -13.52 17.52 3.58
N ASN A 282 -13.20 18.74 3.98
CA ASN A 282 -12.44 19.01 5.19
C ASN A 282 -13.33 19.17 6.42
N GLY A 283 -13.95 18.07 6.86
CA GLY A 283 -14.90 18.08 7.98
C GLY A 283 -16.35 18.29 7.54
N ILE A 284 -17.25 18.42 8.53
CA ILE A 284 -18.70 18.40 8.29
C ILE A 284 -19.18 19.61 7.47
N GLU A 285 -18.68 20.82 7.75
CA GLU A 285 -19.08 22.04 7.04
C GLU A 285 -18.84 21.94 5.52
N ASP A 286 -17.74 21.34 5.12
CA ASP A 286 -17.42 21.06 3.72
C ASP A 286 -18.38 20.03 3.12
N VAL A 287 -18.76 19.00 3.88
CA VAL A 287 -19.77 18.01 3.47
C VAL A 287 -21.12 18.68 3.26
N GLU A 288 -21.58 19.51 4.20
CA GLU A 288 -22.85 20.23 4.09
C GLU A 288 -22.88 21.13 2.86
N THR A 289 -21.77 21.81 2.60
CA THR A 289 -21.60 22.71 1.45
C THR A 289 -21.60 21.93 0.13
N LEU A 290 -20.90 20.80 0.06
CA LEU A 290 -20.76 20.00 -1.17
C LEU A 290 -21.94 19.05 -1.43
N ALA A 291 -22.75 18.73 -0.42
CA ALA A 291 -23.84 17.76 -0.50
C ALA A 291 -24.80 17.98 -1.68
N PRO A 292 -25.30 19.21 -1.96
CA PRO A 292 -26.16 19.44 -3.12
C PRO A 292 -25.55 18.99 -4.44
N LEU A 293 -24.23 19.12 -4.59
CA LEU A 293 -23.51 18.77 -5.80
C LEU A 293 -23.28 17.26 -5.90
N PHE A 294 -22.70 16.63 -4.86
CA PHE A 294 -22.37 15.21 -4.94
C PHE A 294 -23.63 14.31 -4.94
N CYS A 295 -24.72 14.74 -4.30
CA CYS A 295 -26.02 14.06 -4.39
C CYS A 295 -26.66 14.15 -5.78
N ARG A 296 -26.25 15.14 -6.60
CA ARG A 296 -26.69 15.22 -7.99
C ARG A 296 -25.86 14.31 -8.88
N PHE A 297 -24.55 14.26 -8.67
CA PHE A 297 -23.66 13.29 -9.33
C PHE A 297 -24.08 11.84 -9.07
N SER A 298 -24.51 11.54 -7.84
CA SER A 298 -24.86 10.18 -7.40
C SER A 298 -26.09 9.57 -8.10
N ARG A 299 -26.79 10.36 -8.93
CA ARG A 299 -27.91 9.89 -9.76
C ARG A 299 -27.45 9.00 -10.93
N ASN A 300 -26.30 9.32 -11.52
CA ASN A 300 -25.82 8.68 -12.75
C ASN A 300 -24.39 8.13 -12.61
N MET A 301 -23.72 8.37 -11.47
CA MET A 301 -22.32 8.07 -11.25
C MET A 301 -22.10 7.45 -9.87
N THR A 302 -21.03 6.68 -9.74
CA THR A 302 -20.57 6.16 -8.45
C THR A 302 -19.80 7.27 -7.73
N VAL A 303 -20.31 7.71 -6.57
CA VAL A 303 -19.75 8.85 -5.83
C VAL A 303 -19.10 8.38 -4.54
N HIS A 304 -17.84 8.76 -4.37
CA HIS A 304 -17.06 8.56 -3.14
C HIS A 304 -16.79 9.91 -2.49
N VAL A 305 -17.08 10.06 -1.20
CA VAL A 305 -16.79 11.27 -0.43
C VAL A 305 -15.73 10.93 0.61
N PHE A 306 -14.58 11.57 0.49
CA PHE A 306 -13.46 11.47 1.42
C PHE A 306 -13.50 12.61 2.41
N ILE A 307 -13.45 12.24 3.68
CA ILE A 307 -13.47 13.18 4.79
C ILE A 307 -12.10 13.14 5.46
N THR A 308 -11.53 14.32 5.70
CA THR A 308 -10.20 14.43 6.33
C THR A 308 -10.24 14.22 7.84
N TYR A 309 -11.25 14.78 8.52
CA TYR A 309 -11.47 14.64 9.96
C TYR A 309 -12.96 14.66 10.31
N GLY A 310 -13.29 14.10 11.48
CA GLY A 310 -14.65 14.11 12.04
C GLY A 310 -15.35 12.74 12.01
N PRO A 311 -16.43 12.57 12.79
CA PRO A 311 -17.10 11.28 12.93
C PRO A 311 -17.95 10.95 11.69
N LEU A 312 -17.64 9.83 11.03
CA LEU A 312 -18.40 9.33 9.86
C LEU A 312 -19.89 9.18 10.14
N GLN A 313 -20.24 8.72 11.33
CA GLN A 313 -21.64 8.49 11.71
C GLN A 313 -22.44 9.79 11.66
N ALA A 314 -21.92 10.88 12.23
CA ALA A 314 -22.62 12.17 12.22
C ALA A 314 -22.86 12.69 10.80
N MET A 315 -21.92 12.44 9.89
CA MET A 315 -22.04 12.83 8.48
C MET A 315 -23.04 11.96 7.72
N SER A 316 -23.04 10.65 7.99
CA SER A 316 -24.05 9.73 7.47
C SER A 316 -25.45 10.15 7.93
N ASP A 317 -25.62 10.44 9.21
CA ASP A 317 -26.90 10.88 9.78
C ASP A 317 -27.36 12.21 9.15
N PHE A 318 -26.44 13.17 8.98
CA PHE A 318 -26.72 14.43 8.27
C PHE A 318 -27.24 14.19 6.85
N LEU A 319 -26.57 13.32 6.08
CA LEU A 319 -26.97 13.03 4.69
C LEU A 319 -28.31 12.31 4.62
N GLN A 320 -28.55 11.33 5.49
CA GLN A 320 -29.83 10.64 5.55
C GLN A 320 -30.98 11.58 5.92
N HIS A 321 -30.74 12.54 6.82
CA HIS A 321 -31.76 13.48 7.27
C HIS A 321 -32.08 14.57 6.24
N ASN A 322 -31.05 15.16 5.63
CA ASN A 322 -31.20 16.34 4.77
C ASN A 322 -31.23 16.03 3.28
N TYR A 323 -30.73 14.86 2.86
CA TYR A 323 -30.55 14.47 1.47
C TYR A 323 -30.95 13.01 1.22
N SER A 324 -32.24 12.70 1.39
CA SER A 324 -32.81 11.35 1.18
C SER A 324 -32.66 10.76 -0.24
N ARG A 325 -32.11 11.51 -1.20
CA ARG A 325 -31.79 11.03 -2.56
C ARG A 325 -30.31 10.71 -2.75
N CYS A 326 -29.54 10.72 -1.67
CA CYS A 326 -28.09 10.60 -1.67
C CYS A 326 -27.60 9.20 -1.24
N ASP A 327 -28.48 8.20 -1.25
CA ASP A 327 -28.26 6.87 -0.70
C ASP A 327 -27.13 6.07 -1.38
N SER A 328 -26.78 6.44 -2.62
CA SER A 328 -25.71 5.80 -3.40
C SER A 328 -24.30 6.34 -3.10
N VAL A 329 -24.18 7.36 -2.24
CA VAL A 329 -22.89 7.97 -1.89
C VAL A 329 -22.14 7.11 -0.87
N ARG A 330 -20.86 6.85 -1.15
CA ARG A 330 -19.97 6.10 -0.27
C ARG A 330 -19.07 7.05 0.51
N LEU A 331 -19.21 7.08 1.82
CA LEU A 331 -18.38 7.89 2.72
C LEU A 331 -17.11 7.14 3.12
N HIS A 332 -15.98 7.84 3.13
CA HIS A 332 -14.67 7.34 3.53
C HIS A 332 -14.02 8.33 4.48
N ASN A 333 -13.39 7.83 5.54
CA ASN A 333 -12.59 8.67 6.43
C ASN A 333 -11.12 8.37 6.19
N ILE A 334 -10.37 9.42 5.90
CA ILE A 334 -8.92 9.34 5.68
C ILE A 334 -8.15 9.48 7.00
N ASP A 335 -8.87 9.79 8.10
CA ASP A 335 -8.40 9.85 9.48
C ASP A 335 -7.06 10.57 9.60
N ILE A 336 -7.06 11.82 9.16
CA ILE A 336 -5.94 12.72 9.35
C ILE A 336 -6.01 13.14 10.81
N HIS A 337 -5.26 12.43 11.66
CA HIS A 337 -5.11 12.72 13.07
C HIS A 337 -4.54 14.13 13.22
N ASN A 338 -5.44 15.10 13.40
CA ASN A 338 -5.07 16.44 13.78
C ASN A 338 -4.63 16.37 15.25
N GLN A 339 -3.37 15.98 15.49
CA GLN A 339 -2.75 16.11 16.80
C GLN A 339 -2.69 17.60 17.12
N ASN A 340 -3.77 18.10 17.73
CA ASN A 340 -3.82 19.41 18.37
C ASN A 340 -2.97 19.44 19.67
N ASP A 341 -2.16 18.41 19.92
CA ASP A 341 -1.29 18.36 21.09
C ASP A 341 0.10 18.93 20.77
N SER A 342 0.37 20.04 21.46
CA SER A 342 1.67 20.66 21.76
C SER A 342 2.31 21.60 20.73
N ASN A 343 2.18 22.91 20.99
CA ASN A 343 3.26 23.89 21.24
C ASN A 343 4.61 23.84 20.48
N ASP A 344 4.74 23.16 19.35
CA ASP A 344 5.98 23.14 18.56
C ASP A 344 5.91 24.13 17.39
N ASN A 345 6.46 25.32 17.61
CA ASN A 345 6.32 26.49 16.74
C ASN A 345 7.06 26.43 15.38
N ASP A 346 7.86 25.41 15.06
CA ASP A 346 8.68 25.44 13.83
C ASP A 346 8.61 24.19 12.93
N GLY A 347 7.81 23.17 13.28
CA GLY A 347 7.78 21.88 12.57
C GLY A 347 6.44 21.43 11.99
N ALA A 348 5.32 22.08 12.32
CA ALA A 348 3.98 21.51 12.13
C ALA A 348 3.36 21.71 10.72
N SER A 349 3.83 22.68 9.93
CA SER A 349 3.15 23.10 8.69
C SER A 349 3.11 22.04 7.57
N TRP A 350 4.10 21.14 7.50
CA TRP A 350 4.24 20.16 6.40
C TRP A 350 3.69 18.77 6.72
N ARG A 351 3.36 18.48 7.99
CA ARG A 351 2.81 17.16 8.38
C ARG A 351 1.43 16.93 7.79
N LEU A 352 0.58 17.94 7.89
CA LEU A 352 -0.81 17.86 7.42
C LEU A 352 -0.94 17.61 5.90
N PRO A 353 -0.22 18.34 5.00
CA PRO A 353 -0.22 18.00 3.57
C PRO A 353 0.24 16.57 3.30
N ASN A 354 1.26 16.08 3.99
CA ASN A 354 1.80 14.72 3.76
C ASN A 354 0.83 13.63 4.18
N GLU A 355 0.11 13.83 5.29
CA GLU A 355 -0.94 12.89 5.72
C GLU A 355 -2.12 12.88 4.74
N VAL A 356 -2.53 14.06 4.27
CA VAL A 356 -3.54 14.22 3.21
C VAL A 356 -3.10 13.52 1.93
N ILE A 357 -1.86 13.73 1.48
CA ILE A 357 -1.31 13.08 0.29
C ILE A 357 -1.32 11.56 0.46
N ARG A 358 -0.78 11.05 1.57
CA ARG A 358 -0.69 9.61 1.82
C ARG A 358 -2.07 8.97 1.85
N GLY A 359 -2.98 9.56 2.61
CA GLY A 359 -4.32 9.05 2.78
C GLY A 359 -5.15 9.08 1.49
N LEU A 360 -5.16 10.22 0.78
CA LEU A 360 -5.87 10.34 -0.48
C LEU A 360 -5.28 9.47 -1.58
N THR A 361 -3.95 9.45 -1.75
CA THR A 361 -3.30 8.66 -2.80
C THR A 361 -3.66 7.17 -2.65
N ARG A 362 -3.74 6.66 -1.42
CA ARG A 362 -4.14 5.28 -1.14
C ARG A 362 -5.55 5.00 -1.63
N GLU A 363 -6.52 5.82 -1.23
CA GLU A 363 -7.91 5.59 -1.56
C GLU A 363 -8.21 5.83 -3.06
N ILE A 364 -7.60 6.85 -3.65
CA ILE A 364 -7.73 7.17 -5.07
C ILE A 364 -7.10 6.08 -5.94
N ALA A 365 -5.98 5.47 -5.52
CA ALA A 365 -5.38 4.36 -6.27
C ALA A 365 -6.30 3.12 -6.34
N VAL A 366 -7.09 2.89 -5.30
CA VAL A 366 -8.07 1.78 -5.24
C VAL A 366 -9.35 2.13 -6.00
N ILE A 367 -9.92 3.31 -5.73
CA ILE A 367 -11.22 3.71 -6.28
C ILE A 367 -11.11 4.17 -7.73
N ARG A 368 -9.93 4.66 -8.14
CA ARG A 368 -9.62 5.21 -9.47
C ARG A 368 -10.69 6.19 -9.99
N PRO A 369 -11.05 7.22 -9.21
CA PRO A 369 -11.97 8.23 -9.68
C PRO A 369 -11.39 8.95 -10.89
N ARG A 370 -12.26 9.28 -11.85
CA ARG A 370 -11.90 10.11 -13.01
C ARG A 370 -11.71 11.57 -12.63
N LEU A 371 -12.47 12.00 -11.63
CA LEU A 371 -12.53 13.39 -11.19
C LEU A 371 -12.50 13.48 -9.66
N MET A 372 -11.73 14.43 -9.14
CA MET A 372 -11.73 14.85 -7.75
C MET A 372 -12.26 16.27 -7.64
N ILE A 373 -13.29 16.47 -6.83
CA ILE A 373 -13.88 17.78 -6.54
C ILE A 373 -13.67 18.11 -5.07
N HIS A 374 -13.20 19.32 -4.77
CA HIS A 374 -13.01 19.79 -3.40
C HIS A 374 -13.34 21.28 -3.27
N LEU A 375 -13.51 21.76 -2.04
CA LEU A 375 -13.66 23.20 -1.82
C LEU A 375 -12.32 23.93 -1.99
N ARG A 376 -12.36 25.05 -2.71
CA ARG A 376 -11.22 25.95 -2.90
C ARG A 376 -11.14 26.90 -1.73
N GLN A 377 -10.21 26.63 -0.82
CA GLN A 377 -9.82 27.54 0.25
C GLN A 377 -8.59 28.33 -0.19
N ARG A 378 -8.49 29.63 0.18
CA ARG A 378 -7.44 30.53 -0.33
C ARG A 378 -6.03 30.15 0.13
N VAL A 379 -5.90 29.55 1.32
CA VAL A 379 -4.65 29.04 1.87
C VAL A 379 -5.00 27.86 2.79
N SER A 380 -4.78 26.63 2.33
CA SER A 380 -4.99 25.44 3.15
C SER A 380 -4.01 24.37 2.73
N SER A 381 -3.17 23.95 3.68
CA SER A 381 -2.25 22.81 3.55
C SER A 381 -2.93 21.54 3.02
N ILE A 382 -4.23 21.41 3.25
CA ILE A 382 -5.06 20.30 2.79
C ILE A 382 -5.32 20.41 1.29
N VAL A 383 -5.62 21.62 0.78
CA VAL A 383 -5.80 21.86 -0.65
C VAL A 383 -4.50 21.57 -1.42
N ASP A 384 -3.35 21.93 -0.86
CA ASP A 384 -2.06 21.59 -1.45
C ASP A 384 -1.85 20.07 -1.49
N GLY A 385 -2.16 19.38 -0.39
CA GLY A 385 -2.10 17.92 -0.32
C GLY A 385 -3.03 17.23 -1.32
N ILE A 386 -4.26 17.72 -1.49
CA ILE A 386 -5.23 17.24 -2.48
C ILE A 386 -4.67 17.40 -3.91
N ASN A 387 -4.13 18.57 -4.24
CA ASN A 387 -3.58 18.84 -5.56
C ASN A 387 -2.35 17.99 -5.86
N ILE A 388 -1.49 17.75 -4.86
CA ILE A 388 -0.34 16.85 -5.01
C ILE A 388 -0.81 15.41 -5.20
N ALA A 389 -1.76 14.93 -4.39
CA ALA A 389 -2.34 13.60 -4.53
C ALA A 389 -2.92 13.39 -5.95
N GLY A 390 -3.72 14.33 -6.45
CA GLY A 390 -4.27 14.27 -7.80
C GLY A 390 -3.20 14.25 -8.89
N LYS A 391 -2.10 14.99 -8.74
CA LYS A 391 -0.95 14.91 -9.67
C LYS A 391 -0.29 13.53 -9.64
N ILE A 392 -0.07 12.97 -8.46
CA ILE A 392 0.55 11.65 -8.28
C ILE A 392 -0.32 10.56 -8.92
N THR A 393 -1.62 10.62 -8.72
CA THR A 393 -2.57 9.62 -9.24
C THR A 393 -3.05 9.91 -10.66
N LYS A 394 -2.56 10.99 -11.28
CA LYS A 394 -3.03 11.51 -12.58
C LYS A 394 -4.56 11.73 -12.62
N THR A 395 -5.17 12.07 -11.49
CA THR A 395 -6.60 12.35 -11.38
C THR A 395 -6.86 13.84 -11.55
N VAL A 396 -7.86 14.22 -12.35
CA VAL A 396 -8.21 15.62 -12.55
C VAL A 396 -8.80 16.20 -11.26
N THR A 397 -8.19 17.28 -10.75
CA THR A 397 -8.68 17.99 -9.56
C THR A 397 -9.37 19.31 -9.93
N ILE A 398 -10.58 19.50 -9.41
CA ILE A 398 -11.38 20.74 -9.51
C ILE A 398 -11.63 21.30 -8.11
N GLY A 399 -11.08 22.48 -7.85
CA GLY A 399 -11.35 23.25 -6.64
C GLY A 399 -12.45 24.29 -6.87
N LEU A 400 -13.56 24.19 -6.15
CA LEU A 400 -14.72 25.08 -6.27
C LEU A 400 -14.87 25.98 -5.03
N PRO A 401 -15.08 27.30 -5.16
CA PRO A 401 -15.44 28.12 -4.01
C PRO A 401 -16.76 27.67 -3.39
N ALA A 402 -16.83 27.63 -2.06
CA ALA A 402 -18.04 27.26 -1.32
C ALA A 402 -19.30 28.01 -1.80
N ARG A 403 -19.17 29.33 -1.98
CA ARG A 403 -20.25 30.21 -2.46
C ARG A 403 -20.74 29.91 -3.88
N ASP A 404 -19.94 29.22 -4.69
CA ASP A 404 -20.28 28.91 -6.09
C ASP A 404 -21.01 27.56 -6.20
N ILE A 405 -20.99 26.71 -5.16
CA ILE A 405 -21.61 25.37 -5.21
C ILE A 405 -23.09 25.39 -5.64
N PRO A 406 -23.95 26.28 -5.11
CA PRO A 406 -25.35 26.35 -5.56
C PRO A 406 -25.50 26.71 -7.06
N HIS A 407 -24.50 27.37 -7.64
CA HIS A 407 -24.51 27.86 -9.02
C HIS A 407 -23.87 26.89 -10.02
N VAL A 408 -23.18 25.85 -9.56
CA VAL A 408 -22.48 24.87 -10.40
C VAL A 408 -23.08 23.47 -10.35
N LEU A 409 -24.32 23.33 -9.87
CA LEU A 409 -25.02 22.04 -9.85
C LEU A 409 -25.19 21.42 -11.24
N TRP A 410 -25.16 22.23 -12.30
CA TRP A 410 -25.19 21.76 -13.69
C TRP A 410 -23.97 20.91 -14.07
N MET A 411 -22.86 20.99 -13.33
CA MET A 411 -21.67 20.16 -13.59
C MET A 411 -21.98 18.66 -13.54
N ALA A 412 -22.93 18.24 -12.70
CA ALA A 412 -23.36 16.85 -12.59
C ALA A 412 -24.11 16.33 -13.83
N ASP A 413 -24.57 17.23 -14.70
CA ASP A 413 -25.27 16.89 -15.93
C ASP A 413 -24.31 16.78 -17.13
N LEU A 414 -23.02 17.11 -16.94
CA LEU A 414 -22.00 16.99 -17.98
C LEU A 414 -21.39 15.58 -18.04
N PRO A 415 -20.97 15.12 -19.22
CA PRO A 415 -20.11 13.94 -19.33
C PRO A 415 -18.75 14.20 -18.66
N LEU A 416 -18.18 13.18 -18.02
CA LEU A 416 -16.90 13.30 -17.31
C LEU A 416 -15.76 13.74 -18.23
N GLU A 417 -15.80 13.33 -19.50
CA GLU A 417 -14.83 13.75 -20.52
C GLU A 417 -14.78 15.27 -20.71
N ALA A 418 -15.90 15.96 -20.52
CA ALA A 418 -15.96 17.42 -20.61
C ALA A 418 -15.35 18.10 -19.38
N LEU A 419 -15.47 17.47 -18.20
CA LEU A 419 -14.90 17.97 -16.95
C LEU A 419 -13.39 17.68 -16.82
N GLU A 420 -12.90 16.64 -17.51
CA GLU A 420 -11.49 16.26 -17.53
C GLU A 420 -10.62 17.17 -18.42
N ARG A 421 -11.22 17.80 -19.42
CA ARG A 421 -10.53 18.73 -20.32
C ARG A 421 -10.38 20.09 -19.64
N LYS A 422 -9.25 20.27 -18.98
CA LYS A 422 -8.83 21.54 -18.37
C LYS A 422 -8.49 22.61 -19.41
#